data_AF-A0A7I8XPB4-F1
#
_entry.id   AF-A0A7I8XPB4-F1
#
_cell.length_a   1.000
_cell.length_b   1.000
_cell.length_c   1.000
_cell.angle_alpha   90.00
_cell.angle_beta   90.00
_cell.angle_gamma   90.00
#
_symmetry.space_group_name_H-M   'P 1'
#
loop_
_entity.id
_entity.type
_entity.pdbx_description
1 polymer ?
#
loop_
_entity_poly.entity_id
_entity_poly.type
_entity_poly.pdbx_seq_one_letter_code
_entity_poly.pdbx_strand_id
1 'polypeptide(L)'
;MIIVVLLSALLLMPGFEHKSVAQESQSAMFFLSNYLNLPKTGYFDVSNQYPLFLHTWSLSVEIQFYLLAPAIFAVFGSLAKRREIFGYGFAMVLAACSLASQILLDEKYPNTSHMATFCRLWQFFCGFAASSCKAYSTDTTASKPATIDDSADKGAGTKEIVLIGNSLARDLFYSVKSSMSDVYGRFTMFATRVCMPFLPELFEKKECKGFAEDIIPILKEWKKPIDIVITIHSWYDLRVHALSKGDKYQTAIQDFYSALNEIAREAVIMNRGDIYCASKVWNRPDLLCGLRWEFHFFFIRSSMY
;
A
#
# COMPACT_ATOMS: atom_id res chain seq x y z
N MET A 1 18.96 -7.34 17.36
CA MET A 1 19.01 -6.10 18.18
C MET A 1 19.40 -6.40 19.62
N ILE A 2 18.59 -7.14 20.40
CA ILE A 2 18.82 -7.35 21.84
C ILE A 2 20.21 -7.92 22.15
N ILE A 3 20.64 -8.98 21.45
CA ILE A 3 21.97 -9.58 21.62
C ILE A 3 23.09 -8.56 21.37
N VAL A 4 22.96 -7.75 20.31
CA VAL A 4 23.96 -6.74 19.95
C VAL A 4 24.03 -5.65 21.03
N VAL A 5 22.89 -5.21 21.55
CA VAL A 5 22.83 -4.22 22.64
C VAL A 5 23.42 -4.78 23.93
N LEU A 6 23.12 -6.04 24.28
CA LEU A 6 23.70 -6.71 25.45
C LEU A 6 25.22 -6.86 25.34
N LEU A 7 25.73 -7.25 24.16
CA LEU A 7 27.17 -7.31 23.91
C LEU A 7 27.82 -5.92 24.00
N SER A 8 27.18 -4.90 23.44
CA SER A 8 27.68 -3.52 23.54
C SER A 8 27.69 -3.00 24.97
N ALA A 9 26.66 -3.32 25.77
CA ALA A 9 26.57 -2.93 27.17
C ALA A 9 27.64 -3.63 28.01
N LEU A 10 27.91 -4.92 27.73
CA LEU A 10 28.98 -5.68 28.39
C LEU A 10 30.37 -5.06 28.15
N LEU A 11 30.62 -4.56 26.94
CA LEU A 11 31.91 -4.01 26.52
C LEU A 11 32.12 -2.53 26.87
N LEU A 12 31.06 -1.72 26.86
CA LEU A 12 31.15 -0.26 26.91
C LEU A 12 30.59 0.35 28.21
N MET A 13 29.71 -0.34 28.95
CA MET A 13 29.04 0.23 30.13
C MET A 13 29.65 -0.25 31.46
N PRO A 14 29.60 0.57 32.52
CA PRO A 14 30.04 0.18 33.85
C PRO A 14 29.26 -1.02 34.40
N GLY A 15 29.96 -1.93 35.09
CA GLY A 15 29.38 -3.20 35.60
C GLY A 15 28.12 -3.05 36.47
N PHE A 16 27.92 -1.91 37.13
CA PHE A 16 26.73 -1.67 37.96
C PHE A 16 25.44 -1.48 37.15
N GLU A 17 25.53 -1.09 35.87
CA GLU A 17 24.36 -0.87 35.00
C GLU A 17 23.91 -2.16 34.28
N HIS A 18 24.76 -3.20 34.26
CA HIS A 18 24.50 -4.43 33.52
C HIS A 18 23.21 -5.12 34.00
N LYS A 19 22.92 -5.04 35.30
CA LYS A 19 21.68 -5.59 35.88
C LYS A 19 20.44 -4.86 35.35
N SER A 20 20.48 -3.54 35.23
CA SER A 20 19.37 -2.74 34.69
C SER A 20 19.13 -3.10 33.23
N VAL A 21 20.20 -3.10 32.41
CA VAL A 21 20.12 -3.43 30.99
C VAL A 21 19.60 -4.85 30.77
N ALA A 22 20.02 -5.81 31.60
CA ALA A 22 19.51 -7.18 31.54
C ALA A 22 18.00 -7.24 31.84
N GLN A 23 17.52 -6.56 32.88
CA GLN A 23 16.08 -6.50 33.22
C GLN A 23 15.26 -5.85 32.11
N GLU A 24 15.74 -4.73 31.56
CA GLU A 24 15.11 -4.06 30.43
C GLU A 24 15.04 -4.97 29.20
N SER A 25 16.13 -5.68 28.89
CA SER A 25 16.19 -6.61 27.76
C SER A 25 15.20 -7.76 27.91
N GLN A 26 15.04 -8.31 29.13
CA GLN A 26 14.04 -9.34 29.42
C GLN A 26 12.63 -8.81 29.20
N SER A 27 12.33 -7.61 29.69
CA SER A 27 11.03 -6.97 29.48
C SER A 27 10.73 -6.76 27.99
N ALA A 28 11.74 -6.39 27.19
CA ALA A 28 11.60 -6.24 25.75
C ALA A 28 11.42 -7.59 25.02
N MET A 29 12.14 -8.64 25.42
CA MET A 29 12.01 -9.99 24.86
C MET A 29 10.61 -10.57 25.03
N PHE A 30 9.99 -10.33 26.19
CA PHE A 30 8.65 -10.85 26.50
C PHE A 30 7.53 -9.88 26.13
N PHE A 31 7.84 -8.76 25.46
CA PHE A 31 6.85 -7.74 25.10
C PHE A 31 6.10 -7.16 26.32
N LEU A 32 6.83 -6.93 27.41
CA LEU A 32 6.34 -6.38 28.69
C LEU A 32 7.00 -5.05 29.05
N SER A 33 7.77 -4.44 28.14
CA SER A 33 8.48 -3.18 28.40
C SER A 33 7.54 -2.01 28.66
N ASN A 34 6.29 -2.10 28.22
CA ASN A 34 5.24 -1.11 28.51
C ASN A 34 4.70 -1.13 29.95
N TYR A 35 5.01 -2.17 30.74
CA TYR A 35 4.63 -2.26 32.16
C TYR A 35 5.83 -2.39 33.09
N LEU A 36 6.85 -3.16 32.70
CA LEU A 36 8.00 -3.46 33.55
C LEU A 36 9.16 -2.46 33.38
N ASN A 37 9.17 -1.70 32.29
CA ASN A 37 10.20 -0.69 32.01
C ASN A 37 9.60 0.73 31.92
N LEU A 38 8.74 1.06 32.88
CA LEU A 38 8.13 2.38 32.98
C LEU A 38 9.18 3.40 33.48
N PRO A 39 9.30 4.56 32.82
CA PRO A 39 10.23 5.59 33.28
C PRO A 39 9.80 6.18 34.63
N LYS A 40 10.72 6.86 35.32
CA LYS A 40 10.45 7.49 36.62
C LYS A 40 9.65 8.78 36.50
N THR A 41 9.91 9.55 35.44
CA THR A 41 9.14 10.73 35.06
C THR A 41 8.35 10.43 33.79
N GLY A 42 7.49 11.35 33.35
CA GLY A 42 6.68 11.19 32.15
C GLY A 42 7.52 10.72 30.95
N TYR A 43 6.99 9.85 30.09
CA TYR A 43 7.69 9.37 28.89
C TYR A 43 8.28 10.51 28.03
N PHE A 44 7.59 11.67 27.99
CA PHE A 44 7.99 12.86 27.25
C PHE A 44 8.89 13.83 28.02
N ASP A 45 9.32 13.48 29.23
CA ASP A 45 10.15 14.33 30.07
C ASP A 45 11.63 14.27 29.63
N VAL A 46 12.31 15.41 29.70
CA VAL A 46 13.71 15.61 29.28
C VAL A 46 14.67 14.97 30.28
N SER A 47 14.24 14.78 31.54
CA SER A 47 15.05 14.18 32.61
C SER A 47 15.12 12.65 32.56
N ASN A 48 14.47 12.00 31.59
CA ASN A 48 14.59 10.56 31.44
C ASN A 48 15.98 10.23 30.87
N GLN A 49 16.88 9.75 31.74
CA GLN A 49 18.02 8.95 31.31
C GLN A 49 17.47 7.75 30.55
N TYR A 50 17.46 7.82 29.22
CA TYR A 50 16.69 6.93 28.36
C TYR A 50 17.09 5.46 28.60
N PRO A 51 16.19 4.62 29.15
CA PRO A 51 16.39 3.19 29.20
C PRO A 51 16.65 2.68 27.78
N LEU A 52 17.68 1.85 27.59
CA LEU A 52 18.13 1.42 26.26
C LEU A 52 17.00 0.77 25.45
N PHE A 53 16.08 0.09 26.13
CA PHE A 53 14.94 -0.59 25.51
C PHE A 53 13.61 0.15 25.65
N LEU A 54 13.59 1.41 26.10
CA LEU A 54 12.34 2.14 26.32
C LEU A 54 11.49 2.13 25.05
N HIS A 55 12.05 2.48 23.90
CA HIS A 55 11.39 2.54 22.59
C HIS A 55 10.65 1.25 22.15
N THR A 56 10.91 0.11 22.79
CA THR A 56 10.19 -1.16 22.52
C THR A 56 8.80 -1.22 23.15
N TRP A 57 8.41 -0.20 23.92
CA TRP A 57 7.13 -0.15 24.60
C TRP A 57 5.95 -0.15 23.60
N SER A 58 6.07 0.54 22.45
CA SER A 58 5.00 0.58 21.45
C SER A 58 4.84 -0.76 20.73
N LEU A 59 5.97 -1.42 20.42
CA LEU A 59 5.99 -2.77 19.87
C LEU A 59 5.32 -3.78 20.84
N SER A 60 5.57 -3.64 22.14
CA SER A 60 4.91 -4.46 23.16
C SER A 60 3.39 -4.29 23.14
N VAL A 61 2.91 -3.04 23.03
CA VAL A 61 1.47 -2.74 22.92
C VAL A 61 0.85 -3.37 21.68
N GLU A 62 1.53 -3.28 20.53
CA GLU A 62 1.06 -3.88 19.27
C GLU A 62 0.91 -5.39 19.40
N ILE A 63 1.92 -6.08 19.92
CA ILE A 63 1.88 -7.56 20.05
C ILE A 63 0.82 -7.99 21.07
N GLN A 64 0.70 -7.28 22.20
CA GLN A 64 -0.37 -7.54 23.17
C GLN A 64 -1.75 -7.34 22.54
N PHE A 65 -1.93 -6.29 21.73
CA PHE A 65 -3.17 -6.10 20.97
C PHE A 65 -3.41 -7.25 19.99
N TYR A 66 -2.42 -7.68 19.23
CA TYR A 66 -2.58 -8.79 18.27
C TYR A 66 -2.90 -10.13 18.94
N LEU A 67 -2.44 -10.35 20.17
CA LEU A 67 -2.85 -11.51 20.96
C LEU A 67 -4.30 -11.42 21.42
N LEU A 68 -4.79 -10.21 21.75
CA LEU A 68 -6.17 -9.96 22.18
C LEU A 68 -7.16 -9.86 21.00
N ALA A 69 -6.69 -9.44 19.83
CA ALA A 69 -7.50 -9.12 18.66
C ALA A 69 -8.39 -10.30 18.21
N PRO A 70 -7.93 -11.57 18.12
CA PRO A 70 -8.78 -12.69 17.73
C PRO A 70 -10.00 -12.85 18.64
N ALA A 71 -9.82 -12.68 19.95
CA ALA A 71 -10.93 -12.76 20.91
C ALA A 71 -11.89 -11.58 20.77
N ILE A 72 -11.37 -10.36 20.66
CA ILE A 72 -12.17 -9.14 20.45
C ILE A 72 -12.99 -9.27 19.15
N PHE A 73 -12.37 -9.70 18.05
CA PHE A 73 -13.04 -9.84 16.77
C PHE A 73 -13.98 -11.05 16.70
N ALA A 74 -13.71 -12.13 17.45
CA ALA A 74 -14.66 -13.23 17.60
C ALA A 74 -15.95 -12.78 18.30
N VAL A 75 -15.82 -12.01 19.38
CA VAL A 75 -16.99 -11.42 20.08
C VAL A 75 -17.70 -10.43 19.16
N PHE A 76 -16.98 -9.52 18.53
CA PHE A 76 -17.53 -8.58 17.54
C PHE A 76 -18.31 -9.32 16.44
N GLY A 77 -17.73 -10.36 15.83
CA GLY A 77 -18.37 -11.14 14.78
C GLY A 77 -19.61 -11.90 15.27
N SER A 78 -19.59 -12.40 16.51
CA SER A 78 -20.75 -13.07 17.12
C SER A 78 -21.93 -12.10 17.35
N LEU A 79 -21.64 -10.86 17.76
CA LEU A 79 -22.63 -9.82 17.99
C LEU A 79 -23.15 -9.24 16.67
N ALA A 80 -22.25 -8.96 15.73
CA ALA A 80 -22.58 -8.46 14.40
C ALA A 80 -23.47 -9.44 13.62
N LYS A 81 -23.24 -10.76 13.75
CA LYS A 81 -24.12 -11.81 13.17
C LYS A 81 -25.56 -11.73 13.66
N ARG A 82 -25.79 -11.28 14.90
CA ARG A 82 -27.15 -11.11 15.43
C ARG A 82 -27.78 -9.84 14.90
N ARG A 83 -27.09 -8.70 15.08
CA ARG A 83 -27.38 -7.41 14.44
C ARG A 83 -26.09 -6.60 14.39
N GLU A 84 -25.81 -6.00 13.24
CA GLU A 84 -24.58 -5.21 13.02
C GLU A 84 -24.39 -4.12 14.08
N ILE A 85 -25.47 -3.45 14.50
CA ILE A 85 -25.44 -2.40 15.54
C ILE A 85 -24.86 -2.89 16.87
N PHE A 86 -25.03 -4.17 17.24
CA PHE A 86 -24.45 -4.70 18.47
C PHE A 86 -22.95 -4.92 18.37
N GLY A 87 -22.46 -5.33 17.19
CA GLY A 87 -21.03 -5.43 16.92
C GLY A 87 -20.35 -4.06 16.99
N TYR A 88 -20.89 -3.08 16.26
CA TYR A 88 -20.35 -1.71 16.28
C TYR A 88 -20.51 -1.03 17.65
N GLY A 89 -21.63 -1.25 18.34
CA GLY A 89 -21.83 -0.76 19.72
C GLY A 89 -20.80 -1.32 20.70
N PHE A 90 -20.49 -2.62 20.62
CA PHE A 90 -19.45 -3.24 21.43
C PHE A 90 -18.06 -2.63 21.18
N ALA A 91 -17.69 -2.46 19.90
CA ALA A 91 -16.42 -1.83 19.54
C ALA A 91 -16.35 -0.36 20.01
N MET A 92 -17.44 0.40 19.88
CA MET A 92 -17.55 1.78 20.35
C MET A 92 -17.39 1.88 21.88
N VAL A 93 -18.06 1.01 22.64
CA VAL A 93 -17.95 0.97 24.10
C VAL A 93 -16.51 0.65 24.53
N LEU A 94 -15.88 -0.35 23.91
CA LEU A 94 -14.47 -0.66 24.21
C LEU A 94 -13.54 0.50 23.91
N ALA A 95 -13.72 1.17 22.77
CA ALA A 95 -12.93 2.35 22.41
C ALA A 95 -13.15 3.52 23.38
N ALA A 96 -14.40 3.79 23.77
CA ALA A 96 -14.75 4.84 24.71
C ALA A 96 -14.19 4.56 26.12
N CYS A 97 -14.30 3.33 26.61
CA CYS A 97 -13.71 2.92 27.89
C CYS A 97 -12.18 3.03 27.87
N SER A 98 -11.54 2.68 26.76
CA SER A 98 -10.09 2.82 26.57
C SER A 98 -9.66 4.28 26.62
N LEU A 99 -10.34 5.17 25.89
CA LEU A 99 -10.07 6.60 25.87
C LEU A 99 -10.32 7.24 27.25
N ALA A 100 -11.43 6.90 27.90
CA ALA A 100 -11.72 7.37 29.25
C ALA A 100 -10.63 6.93 30.24
N SER A 101 -10.15 5.69 30.14
CA SER A 101 -9.05 5.20 30.97
C SER A 101 -7.78 6.03 30.75
N GLN A 102 -7.43 6.35 29.50
CA GLN A 102 -6.27 7.20 29.23
C GLN A 102 -6.40 8.58 29.91
N ILE A 103 -7.53 9.26 29.73
CA ILE A 103 -7.76 10.61 30.28
C ILE A 103 -7.74 10.58 31.82
N LEU A 104 -8.40 9.60 32.44
CA LEU A 104 -8.52 9.50 33.90
C LEU A 104 -7.20 9.12 34.59
N LEU A 105 -6.34 8.34 33.93
CA LEU A 105 -5.04 7.94 34.48
C LEU A 105 -3.94 8.98 34.24
N ASP A 106 -4.14 9.95 33.34
CA ASP A 106 -3.09 10.86 32.89
C ASP A 106 -2.49 11.69 34.02
N GLU A 107 -3.35 12.26 34.87
CA GLU A 107 -2.93 13.12 35.98
C GLU A 107 -2.17 12.36 37.07
N LYS A 108 -2.58 11.11 37.35
CA LYS A 108 -2.08 10.34 38.49
C LYS A 108 -0.92 9.41 38.11
N TYR A 109 -0.94 8.87 36.89
CA TYR A 109 0.01 7.88 36.39
C TYR A 109 0.30 8.12 34.89
N PRO A 110 1.05 9.17 34.54
CA PRO A 110 1.26 9.58 33.15
C PRO A 110 1.88 8.47 32.30
N ASN A 111 2.83 7.70 32.86
CA ASN A 111 3.47 6.61 32.13
C ASN A 111 2.51 5.44 31.86
N THR A 112 1.59 5.16 32.78
CA THR A 112 0.59 4.10 32.59
C THR A 112 -0.51 4.56 31.63
N SER A 113 -1.00 5.81 31.76
CA SER A 113 -1.93 6.44 30.80
C SER A 113 -1.41 6.30 29.37
N HIS A 114 -0.13 6.63 29.17
CA HIS A 114 0.46 6.53 27.85
C HIS A 114 0.82 5.10 27.48
N MET A 115 1.55 4.32 28.26
CA MET A 115 2.17 3.09 27.76
C MET A 115 1.28 1.84 27.87
N ALA A 116 0.21 1.88 28.68
CA ALA A 116 -0.63 0.70 28.89
C ALA A 116 -1.49 0.38 27.65
N THR A 117 -1.54 -0.91 27.29
CA THR A 117 -2.29 -1.40 26.12
C THR A 117 -3.78 -1.06 26.21
N PHE A 118 -4.40 -1.21 27.38
CA PHE A 118 -5.83 -0.92 27.56
C PHE A 118 -6.18 0.56 27.40
N CYS A 119 -5.26 1.48 27.69
CA CYS A 119 -5.45 2.92 27.45
C CYS A 119 -5.27 3.29 25.98
N ARG A 120 -4.66 2.43 25.17
CA ARG A 120 -4.33 2.66 23.76
C ARG A 120 -5.27 1.99 22.76
N LEU A 121 -6.14 1.08 23.22
CA LEU A 121 -7.05 0.32 22.33
C LEU A 121 -7.89 1.21 21.43
N TRP A 122 -8.30 2.40 21.89
CA TRP A 122 -9.09 3.33 21.08
C TRP A 122 -8.41 3.71 19.75
N GLN A 123 -7.07 3.78 19.69
CA GLN A 123 -6.32 4.09 18.46
C GLN A 123 -6.47 2.98 17.40
N PHE A 124 -6.41 1.73 17.84
CA PHE A 124 -6.63 0.57 16.96
C PHE A 124 -8.09 0.53 16.47
N PHE A 125 -9.05 0.87 17.34
CA PHE A 125 -10.46 0.97 16.95
C PHE A 125 -10.75 2.13 15.99
N CYS A 126 -10.02 3.26 16.06
CA CYS A 126 -10.10 4.30 15.04
C CYS A 126 -9.65 3.78 13.67
N GLY A 127 -8.58 2.99 13.61
CA GLY A 127 -8.14 2.32 12.38
C GLY A 127 -9.20 1.34 11.84
N PHE A 128 -9.80 0.55 12.74
CA PHE A 128 -10.92 -0.33 12.40
C PHE A 128 -12.12 0.45 11.82
N ALA A 129 -12.55 1.53 12.48
CA ALA A 129 -13.63 2.38 12.02
C ALA A 129 -13.34 3.00 10.66
N ALA A 130 -12.12 3.50 10.43
CA ALA A 130 -11.71 4.06 9.14
C ALA A 130 -11.75 3.01 8.00
N SER A 131 -11.36 1.75 8.29
CA SER A 131 -11.49 0.65 7.34
C SER A 131 -12.95 0.32 7.04
N SER A 132 -13.83 0.33 8.06
CA SER A 132 -15.26 0.11 7.88
C SER A 132 -15.93 1.24 7.08
N CYS A 133 -15.50 2.49 7.25
CA CYS A 133 -15.98 3.62 6.46
C CYS A 133 -15.56 3.52 4.98
N LYS A 134 -14.39 2.92 4.69
CA LYS A 134 -13.93 2.68 3.31
C LYS A 134 -14.58 1.48 2.62
N ALA A 135 -15.43 0.71 3.31
CA ALA A 135 -16.17 -0.40 2.72
C ALA A 135 -17.33 0.04 1.80
N TYR A 136 -17.54 1.34 1.60
CA TYR A 136 -18.47 1.88 0.59
C TYR A 136 -17.72 2.52 -0.59
N SER A 137 -16.91 1.71 -1.27
CA SER A 137 -16.51 1.93 -2.67
C SER A 137 -16.26 0.58 -3.34
N THR A 138 -17.16 -0.37 -3.10
CA THR A 138 -17.54 -1.30 -4.17
C THR A 138 -18.50 -0.55 -5.09
N ASP A 139 -17.94 0.33 -5.92
CA ASP A 139 -18.49 0.54 -7.26
C ASP A 139 -18.30 -0.78 -8.03
N THR A 140 -19.07 -1.79 -7.65
CA THR A 140 -19.42 -2.93 -8.51
C THR A 140 -20.77 -2.68 -9.18
N THR A 141 -21.34 -1.48 -8.97
CA THR A 141 -22.34 -0.87 -9.83
C THR A 141 -21.79 0.45 -10.33
N ALA A 142 -20.63 0.43 -10.98
CA ALA A 142 -20.43 1.37 -12.06
C ALA A 142 -21.58 1.09 -13.04
N SER A 143 -22.64 1.90 -12.98
CA SER A 143 -23.39 2.21 -14.18
C SER A 143 -22.35 2.38 -15.27
N LYS A 144 -22.41 1.57 -16.36
CA LYS A 144 -21.58 1.79 -17.54
C LYS A 144 -21.50 3.30 -17.76
N PRO A 145 -20.32 3.94 -17.69
CA PRO A 145 -20.24 5.37 -17.93
C PRO A 145 -20.94 5.62 -19.26
N ALA A 146 -21.93 6.51 -19.27
CA ALA A 146 -22.79 6.74 -20.42
C ALA A 146 -21.95 7.14 -21.64
N THR A 147 -20.80 7.78 -21.39
CA THR A 147 -19.73 7.99 -22.36
C THR A 147 -18.35 7.91 -21.69
N ILE A 148 -17.32 7.58 -22.46
CA ILE A 148 -15.90 7.59 -22.05
C ILE A 148 -15.46 8.99 -21.54
N ASP A 149 -16.13 10.06 -21.97
CA ASP A 149 -15.82 11.44 -21.58
C ASP A 149 -16.18 11.74 -20.09
N ASP A 150 -17.08 10.97 -19.47
CA ASP A 150 -17.52 11.21 -18.08
C ASP A 150 -16.56 10.61 -17.03
N SER A 151 -15.74 9.62 -17.41
CA SER A 151 -14.78 8.97 -16.51
C SER A 151 -13.37 9.56 -16.55
N ALA A 152 -13.14 10.55 -17.41
CA ALA A 152 -11.84 11.20 -17.57
C ALA A 152 -11.62 12.32 -16.54
N ASP A 153 -10.45 12.33 -15.90
CA ASP A 153 -10.02 13.45 -15.08
C ASP A 153 -9.56 14.62 -15.96
N LYS A 154 -9.93 15.85 -15.58
CA LYS A 154 -9.62 17.06 -16.36
C LYS A 154 -8.51 17.85 -15.67
N GLY A 155 -7.43 18.10 -16.40
CA GLY A 155 -6.31 18.92 -15.95
C GLY A 155 -6.23 20.26 -16.68
N ALA A 156 -5.29 21.10 -16.28
CA ALA A 156 -4.98 22.40 -16.88
C ALA A 156 -4.02 22.30 -18.08
N GLY A 157 -3.47 21.11 -18.35
CA GLY A 157 -2.53 20.89 -19.44
C GLY A 157 -3.20 20.63 -20.79
N THR A 158 -2.42 20.12 -21.74
CA THR A 158 -2.87 19.92 -23.13
C THR A 158 -2.87 18.47 -23.58
N LYS A 159 -2.20 17.57 -22.85
CA LYS A 159 -2.00 16.19 -23.30
C LYS A 159 -3.25 15.34 -23.08
N GLU A 160 -3.57 14.49 -24.06
CA GLU A 160 -4.54 13.40 -23.89
C GLU A 160 -3.77 12.15 -23.46
N ILE A 161 -3.94 11.74 -22.19
CA ILE A 161 -3.25 10.59 -21.62
C ILE A 161 -4.26 9.48 -21.31
N VAL A 162 -3.94 8.26 -21.75
CA VAL A 162 -4.73 7.07 -21.42
C VAL A 162 -3.88 6.08 -20.63
N LEU A 163 -4.38 5.66 -19.48
CA LEU A 163 -3.71 4.69 -18.61
C LEU A 163 -4.45 3.35 -18.64
N ILE A 164 -3.75 2.28 -18.99
CA ILE A 164 -4.31 0.93 -19.12
C ILE A 164 -3.61 0.00 -18.13
N GLY A 165 -4.38 -0.79 -17.38
CA GLY A 165 -3.76 -1.78 -16.51
C GLY A 165 -4.66 -2.46 -15.50
N ASN A 166 -4.06 -2.80 -14.35
CA ASN A 166 -4.76 -3.45 -13.24
C ASN A 166 -4.76 -2.55 -11.98
N SER A 167 -4.77 -3.13 -10.77
CA SER A 167 -4.66 -2.37 -9.53
C SER A 167 -3.46 -1.40 -9.49
N LEU A 168 -2.34 -1.73 -10.12
CA LEU A 168 -1.16 -0.85 -10.20
C LEU A 168 -1.43 0.42 -11.01
N ALA A 169 -2.28 0.33 -12.03
CA ALA A 169 -2.69 1.50 -12.80
C ALA A 169 -3.55 2.44 -11.96
N ARG A 170 -4.38 1.91 -11.06
CA ARG A 170 -5.16 2.72 -10.14
C ARG A 170 -4.29 3.54 -9.19
N ASP A 171 -3.24 2.94 -8.66
CA ASP A 171 -2.29 3.63 -7.78
C ASP A 171 -1.54 4.74 -8.55
N LEU A 172 -1.10 4.43 -9.78
CA LEU A 172 -0.44 5.41 -10.64
C LEU A 172 -1.39 6.56 -11.02
N PHE A 173 -2.67 6.28 -11.27
CA PHE A 173 -3.67 7.28 -11.64
C PHE A 173 -3.79 8.39 -10.59
N TYR A 174 -3.94 8.03 -9.32
CA TYR A 174 -4.05 9.03 -8.24
C TYR A 174 -2.76 9.82 -8.02
N SER A 175 -1.60 9.18 -8.25
CA SER A 175 -0.30 9.83 -8.17
C SER A 175 -0.13 10.88 -9.27
N VAL A 176 -0.38 10.51 -10.52
CA VAL A 176 -0.31 11.41 -11.69
C VAL A 176 -1.35 12.52 -11.57
N LYS A 177 -2.58 12.18 -11.15
CA LYS A 177 -3.65 13.17 -10.95
C LYS A 177 -3.27 14.26 -9.94
N SER A 178 -2.64 13.88 -8.84
CA SER A 178 -2.22 14.82 -7.81
C SER A 178 -1.01 15.66 -8.25
N SER A 179 -0.08 15.08 -9.00
CA SER A 179 1.24 15.68 -9.26
C SER A 179 1.40 16.32 -10.65
N MET A 180 0.54 16.01 -11.62
CA MET A 180 0.74 16.36 -13.04
C MET A 180 -0.54 16.88 -13.71
N SER A 181 -1.47 17.43 -12.93
CA SER A 181 -2.71 18.00 -13.47
C SER A 181 -2.47 19.19 -14.39
N ASP A 182 -1.29 19.79 -14.37
CA ASP A 182 -0.82 20.85 -15.27
C ASP A 182 -0.30 20.34 -16.63
N VAL A 183 -0.02 19.04 -16.76
CA VAL A 183 0.55 18.44 -17.98
C VAL A 183 -0.54 17.91 -18.92
N TYR A 184 -1.52 17.20 -18.37
CA TYR A 184 -2.62 16.64 -19.15
C TYR A 184 -3.83 17.56 -19.18
N GLY A 185 -4.49 17.61 -20.33
CA GLY A 185 -5.84 18.19 -20.43
C GLY A 185 -6.88 17.16 -20.01
N ARG A 186 -6.68 15.90 -20.39
CA ARG A 186 -7.53 14.77 -19.96
C ARG A 186 -6.71 13.54 -19.67
N PHE A 187 -7.07 12.87 -18.58
CA PHE A 187 -6.46 11.64 -18.14
C PHE A 187 -7.51 10.57 -17.88
N THR A 188 -7.54 9.55 -18.72
CA THR A 188 -8.54 8.48 -18.67
C THR A 188 -7.89 7.17 -18.26
N MET A 189 -8.48 6.46 -17.30
CA MET A 189 -7.96 5.18 -16.83
C MET A 189 -8.90 4.02 -17.20
N PHE A 190 -8.34 3.01 -17.86
CA PHE A 190 -8.93 1.69 -18.06
C PHE A 190 -8.20 0.68 -17.18
N ALA A 191 -8.70 0.47 -15.97
CA ALA A 191 -8.08 -0.44 -15.02
C ALA A 191 -9.07 -1.43 -14.40
N THR A 192 -8.74 -2.71 -14.45
CA THR A 192 -9.45 -3.77 -13.73
C THR A 192 -8.70 -4.13 -12.44
N ARG A 193 -9.27 -4.95 -11.54
CA ARG A 193 -8.54 -5.33 -10.31
C ARG A 193 -7.38 -6.28 -10.57
N VAL A 194 -7.55 -7.24 -11.48
CA VAL A 194 -6.62 -8.38 -11.63
C VAL A 194 -6.26 -8.66 -13.09
N CYS A 195 -7.04 -8.21 -14.06
CA CYS A 195 -6.89 -8.63 -15.44
C CYS A 195 -5.73 -7.93 -16.14
N MET A 196 -5.10 -8.62 -17.09
CA MET A 196 -4.21 -8.01 -18.08
C MET A 196 -5.03 -7.62 -19.33
N PRO A 197 -4.59 -6.59 -20.08
CA PRO A 197 -5.26 -6.17 -21.32
C PRO A 197 -4.96 -7.11 -22.51
N PHE A 198 -4.23 -8.19 -22.27
CA PHE A 198 -3.93 -9.27 -23.21
C PHE A 198 -3.98 -10.60 -22.43
N LEU A 199 -4.06 -11.72 -23.15
CA LEU A 199 -4.10 -13.07 -22.56
C LEU A 199 -5.22 -13.28 -21.51
N PRO A 200 -6.50 -13.05 -21.86
CA PRO A 200 -7.60 -13.21 -20.92
C PRO A 200 -7.76 -14.66 -20.43
N GLU A 201 -7.24 -15.63 -21.17
CA GLU A 201 -7.26 -17.06 -20.84
C GLU A 201 -6.53 -17.40 -19.53
N LEU A 202 -5.58 -16.55 -19.09
CA LEU A 202 -4.91 -16.70 -17.80
C LEU A 202 -5.84 -16.41 -16.61
N PHE A 203 -7.03 -15.88 -16.86
CA PHE A 203 -7.98 -15.49 -15.83
C PHE A 203 -9.32 -16.20 -16.04
N GLU A 204 -9.80 -16.95 -15.04
CA GLU A 204 -11.11 -17.63 -15.09
C GLU A 204 -12.33 -16.69 -15.00
N LYS A 205 -12.12 -15.37 -15.14
CA LYS A 205 -13.15 -14.34 -14.95
C LYS A 205 -13.61 -13.76 -16.28
N LYS A 206 -14.92 -13.80 -16.54
CA LYS A 206 -15.56 -13.23 -17.76
C LYS A 206 -15.21 -11.75 -17.98
N GLU A 207 -15.06 -10.98 -16.90
CA GLU A 207 -14.67 -9.56 -16.94
C GLU A 207 -13.29 -9.33 -17.57
N CYS A 208 -12.34 -10.25 -17.38
CA CYS A 208 -11.00 -10.14 -17.95
C CYS A 208 -11.00 -10.39 -19.45
N LYS A 209 -11.90 -11.26 -19.93
CA LYS A 209 -12.11 -11.50 -21.36
C LYS A 209 -12.62 -10.26 -22.07
N GLY A 210 -13.69 -9.64 -21.55
CA GLY A 210 -14.19 -8.38 -22.10
C GLY A 210 -13.14 -7.28 -22.08
N PHE A 211 -12.40 -7.12 -20.98
CA PHE A 211 -11.35 -6.10 -20.89
C PHE A 211 -10.26 -6.24 -21.96
N ALA A 212 -9.76 -7.45 -22.20
CA ALA A 212 -8.72 -7.68 -23.20
C ALA A 212 -9.24 -7.56 -24.65
N GLU A 213 -10.49 -7.94 -24.90
CA GLU A 213 -11.09 -7.87 -26.23
C GLU A 213 -11.54 -6.45 -26.60
N ASP A 214 -12.02 -5.66 -25.64
CA ASP A 214 -12.63 -4.35 -25.90
C ASP A 214 -11.62 -3.19 -25.94
N ILE A 215 -10.47 -3.31 -25.26
CA ILE A 215 -9.56 -2.17 -25.06
C ILE A 215 -9.00 -1.60 -26.37
N ILE A 216 -8.52 -2.45 -27.29
CA ILE A 216 -7.95 -1.99 -28.56
C ILE A 216 -9.03 -1.39 -29.47
N PRO A 217 -10.20 -2.02 -29.69
CA PRO A 217 -11.31 -1.40 -30.41
C PRO A 217 -11.71 -0.03 -29.86
N ILE A 218 -11.85 0.10 -28.53
CA ILE A 218 -12.19 1.37 -27.88
C ILE A 218 -11.16 2.46 -28.20
N LEU A 219 -9.87 2.13 -28.18
CA LEU A 219 -8.80 3.09 -28.47
C LEU A 219 -8.71 3.45 -29.95
N LYS A 220 -9.07 2.53 -30.86
CA LYS A 220 -9.13 2.82 -32.31
C LYS A 220 -10.26 3.78 -32.67
N GLU A 221 -11.39 3.71 -31.94
CA GLU A 221 -12.53 4.61 -32.11
C GLU A 221 -12.41 5.89 -31.27
N TRP A 222 -11.23 6.19 -30.74
CA TRP A 222 -11.03 7.36 -29.89
C TRP A 222 -11.24 8.65 -30.67
N LYS A 223 -12.10 9.52 -30.16
CA LYS A 223 -12.52 10.77 -30.86
C LYS A 223 -11.38 11.79 -31.03
N LYS A 224 -10.28 11.66 -30.27
CA LYS A 224 -9.15 12.60 -30.28
C LYS A 224 -7.83 11.84 -30.48
N PRO A 225 -6.77 12.47 -31.00
CA PRO A 225 -5.47 11.84 -31.02
C PRO A 225 -4.97 11.64 -29.58
N ILE A 226 -4.56 10.41 -29.25
CA ILE A 226 -3.98 10.10 -27.95
C ILE A 226 -2.49 10.46 -28.00
N ASP A 227 -2.04 11.34 -27.11
CA ASP A 227 -0.63 11.74 -27.05
C ASP A 227 0.20 10.66 -26.37
N ILE A 228 -0.26 10.15 -25.22
CA ILE A 228 0.49 9.19 -24.42
C ILE A 228 -0.45 8.08 -23.97
N VAL A 229 -0.10 6.83 -24.28
CA VAL A 229 -0.69 5.65 -23.63
C VAL A 229 0.31 5.10 -22.64
N ILE A 230 -0.10 4.99 -21.38
CA ILE A 230 0.69 4.37 -20.32
C ILE A 230 0.09 2.99 -20.04
N THR A 231 0.92 1.95 -20.06
CA THR A 231 0.50 0.61 -19.66
C THR A 231 1.25 0.16 -18.42
N ILE A 232 0.51 -0.30 -17.41
CA ILE A 232 1.12 -0.90 -16.22
C ILE A 232 0.29 -2.07 -15.71
N HIS A 233 0.93 -3.23 -15.60
CA HIS A 233 0.30 -4.43 -15.07
C HIS A 233 1.31 -5.28 -14.32
N SER A 234 0.75 -6.17 -13.50
CA SER A 234 1.54 -7.16 -12.78
C SER A 234 1.87 -8.34 -13.70
N TRP A 235 3.13 -8.75 -13.71
CA TRP A 235 3.59 -9.93 -14.45
C TRP A 235 3.55 -11.23 -13.62
N TYR A 236 2.89 -11.25 -12.45
CA TYR A 236 2.88 -12.41 -11.56
C TYR A 236 2.37 -13.69 -12.23
N ASP A 237 1.26 -13.62 -12.97
CA ASP A 237 0.63 -14.80 -13.59
C ASP A 237 1.44 -15.34 -14.79
N LEU A 238 2.31 -14.50 -15.36
CA LEU A 238 3.23 -14.90 -16.44
C LEU A 238 4.49 -15.59 -15.93
N ARG A 239 4.84 -15.48 -14.64
CA ARG A 239 6.05 -16.15 -14.09
C ARG A 239 5.96 -17.67 -14.10
N VAL A 240 4.75 -18.21 -14.10
CA VAL A 240 4.51 -19.67 -14.12
C VAL A 240 4.73 -20.25 -15.51
N HIS A 241 4.72 -19.39 -16.54
CA HIS A 241 4.84 -19.77 -17.94
C HIS A 241 6.25 -19.46 -18.44
N ALA A 242 6.91 -20.44 -19.05
CA ALA A 242 8.20 -20.22 -19.68
C ALA A 242 8.00 -19.40 -20.96
N LEU A 243 8.30 -18.10 -20.92
CA LEU A 243 8.28 -17.23 -22.10
C LEU A 243 9.39 -17.65 -23.08
N SER A 244 9.09 -18.62 -23.94
CA SER A 244 9.98 -19.03 -25.03
C SER A 244 9.81 -18.11 -26.24
N LYS A 245 10.86 -18.03 -27.06
CA LYS A 245 10.83 -17.24 -28.29
C LYS A 245 9.81 -17.82 -29.27
N GLY A 246 8.81 -17.03 -29.65
CA GLY A 246 7.74 -17.44 -30.57
C GLY A 246 6.59 -18.20 -29.90
N ASP A 247 6.53 -18.21 -28.57
CA ASP A 247 5.38 -18.76 -27.83
C ASP A 247 4.16 -17.83 -27.91
N LYS A 248 2.96 -18.39 -27.78
CA LYS A 248 1.66 -17.70 -27.82
C LYS A 248 1.64 -16.48 -26.89
N TYR A 249 2.24 -16.60 -25.70
CA TYR A 249 2.31 -15.52 -24.73
C TYR A 249 3.11 -14.32 -25.24
N GLN A 250 4.27 -14.57 -25.86
CA GLN A 250 5.11 -13.51 -26.40
C GLN A 250 4.39 -12.79 -27.55
N THR A 251 3.78 -13.54 -28.47
CA THR A 251 3.06 -12.97 -29.61
C THR A 251 1.90 -12.11 -29.15
N ALA A 252 1.09 -12.56 -28.20
CA ALA A 252 -0.03 -11.77 -27.66
C ALA A 252 0.42 -10.45 -27.01
N ILE A 253 1.56 -10.48 -26.30
CA ILE A 253 2.16 -9.27 -25.70
C ILE A 253 2.65 -8.32 -26.80
N GLN A 254 3.34 -8.85 -27.82
CA GLN A 254 3.87 -8.06 -28.93
C GLN A 254 2.76 -7.44 -29.77
N ASP A 255 1.71 -8.19 -30.08
CA ASP A 255 0.55 -7.71 -30.84
C ASP A 255 -0.14 -6.56 -30.12
N PHE A 256 -0.31 -6.69 -28.79
CA PHE A 256 -0.91 -5.64 -27.97
C PHE A 256 -0.10 -4.35 -28.00
N TYR A 257 1.22 -4.41 -27.75
CA TYR A 257 2.05 -3.20 -27.76
C TYR A 257 2.23 -2.59 -29.15
N SER A 258 2.26 -3.43 -30.19
CA SER A 258 2.33 -2.95 -31.57
C SER A 258 1.05 -2.17 -31.92
N ALA A 259 -0.12 -2.68 -31.52
CA ALA A 259 -1.38 -1.96 -31.69
C ALA A 259 -1.39 -0.62 -30.94
N LEU A 260 -0.82 -0.54 -29.74
CA LEU A 260 -0.73 0.73 -29.01
C LEU A 260 0.18 1.76 -29.68
N ASN A 261 1.30 1.34 -30.24
CA ASN A 261 2.22 2.21 -30.99
C ASN A 261 1.59 2.78 -32.27
N GLU A 262 0.62 2.08 -32.85
CA GLU A 262 -0.15 2.58 -34.01
C GLU A 262 -1.22 3.60 -33.61
N ILE A 263 -1.78 3.47 -32.40
CA ILE A 263 -2.91 4.28 -31.94
C ILE A 263 -2.47 5.57 -31.27
N ALA A 264 -1.37 5.55 -30.52
CA ALA A 264 -0.87 6.68 -29.75
C ALA A 264 0.46 7.21 -30.29
N ARG A 265 0.73 8.51 -30.08
CA ARG A 265 2.02 9.10 -30.46
C ARG A 265 3.19 8.50 -29.68
N GLU A 266 2.96 8.16 -28.42
CA GLU A 266 3.93 7.55 -27.54
C GLU A 266 3.25 6.47 -26.66
N ALA A 267 3.78 5.25 -26.68
CA ALA A 267 3.36 4.18 -25.78
C ALA A 267 4.45 3.93 -24.73
N VAL A 268 4.12 4.16 -23.47
CA VAL A 268 5.01 4.01 -22.32
C VAL A 268 4.66 2.73 -21.56
N ILE A 269 5.59 1.77 -21.56
CA ILE A 269 5.46 0.51 -20.83
C ILE A 269 6.14 0.67 -19.48
N MET A 270 5.36 0.68 -18.40
CA MET A 270 5.89 0.81 -17.05
C MET A 270 5.97 -0.54 -16.36
N ASN A 271 7.10 -0.77 -15.70
CA ASN A 271 7.26 -1.88 -14.76
C ASN A 271 6.82 -1.45 -13.35
N ARG A 272 6.58 -2.42 -12.47
CA ARG A 272 6.19 -2.17 -11.07
C ARG A 272 7.21 -1.29 -10.33
N GLY A 273 8.49 -1.36 -10.67
CA GLY A 273 9.53 -0.52 -10.09
C GLY A 273 9.41 0.97 -10.47
N ASP A 274 8.76 1.26 -11.60
CA ASP A 274 8.69 2.61 -12.17
C ASP A 274 7.59 3.47 -11.55
N ILE A 275 6.65 2.86 -10.81
CA ILE A 275 5.58 3.57 -10.07
C ILE A 275 6.17 4.61 -9.12
N TYR A 276 7.30 4.28 -8.48
CA TYR A 276 7.98 5.18 -7.54
C TYR A 276 8.81 6.28 -8.24
N CYS A 277 9.05 6.15 -9.56
CA CYS A 277 9.85 7.09 -10.34
C CYS A 277 9.03 7.98 -11.29
N ALA A 278 7.74 7.72 -11.46
CA ALA A 278 6.87 8.48 -12.37
C ALA A 278 6.95 10.00 -12.16
N SER A 279 7.06 10.47 -10.91
CA SER A 279 7.19 11.90 -10.59
C SER A 279 8.55 12.52 -10.97
N LYS A 280 9.60 11.71 -11.14
CA LYS A 280 10.97 12.17 -11.46
C LYS A 280 11.30 12.14 -12.94
N VAL A 281 10.77 11.15 -13.68
CA VAL A 281 11.10 10.93 -15.11
C VAL A 281 10.62 12.09 -15.99
N TRP A 282 9.48 12.71 -15.68
CA TRP A 282 8.89 13.74 -16.53
C TRP A 282 9.41 15.16 -16.28
N ASN A 283 10.09 15.40 -15.16
CA ASN A 283 10.59 16.74 -14.80
C ASN A 283 12.05 16.98 -15.21
N ARG A 284 12.82 15.93 -15.53
CA ARG A 284 14.25 16.02 -15.91
C ARG A 284 14.65 14.87 -16.83
N PRO A 285 14.82 15.09 -18.15
CA PRO A 285 15.28 14.04 -19.08
C PRO A 285 16.71 13.53 -18.79
N ASP A 286 17.46 14.25 -17.96
CA ASP A 286 18.88 14.08 -17.65
C ASP A 286 19.16 13.42 -16.28
N LEU A 287 18.13 13.04 -15.52
CA LEU A 287 18.32 12.34 -14.24
C LEU A 287 18.37 10.82 -14.43
N LEU A 288 19.61 10.32 -14.41
CA LEU A 288 19.99 8.92 -14.29
C LEU A 288 19.15 8.17 -13.23
N CYS A 289 18.11 7.48 -13.67
CA CYS A 289 17.74 6.18 -13.11
C CYS A 289 18.48 5.08 -13.91
N GLY A 290 19.77 5.32 -14.17
CA GLY A 290 20.66 4.45 -14.91
C GLY A 290 21.34 3.47 -13.97
N LEU A 291 20.76 2.27 -13.85
CA LEU A 291 21.45 0.99 -13.70
C LEU A 291 20.42 -0.16 -13.81
N ARG A 292 19.62 -0.17 -14.88
CA ARG A 292 18.95 -1.40 -15.37
C ARG A 292 18.37 -1.30 -16.79
N TRP A 293 18.37 -0.12 -17.40
CA TRP A 293 17.84 0.10 -18.75
C TRP A 293 18.69 -0.54 -19.86
N GLU A 294 20.01 -0.74 -19.67
CA GLU A 294 20.84 -1.37 -20.71
C GLU A 294 20.78 -2.91 -20.71
N PHE A 295 20.62 -3.57 -19.56
CA PHE A 295 20.66 -5.04 -19.51
C PHE A 295 19.41 -5.75 -20.06
N HIS A 296 18.25 -5.09 -20.09
CA HIS A 296 17.03 -5.68 -20.67
C HIS A 296 16.78 -5.28 -22.13
N PHE A 297 17.22 -4.10 -22.57
CA PHE A 297 17.20 -3.77 -23.99
C PHE A 297 18.18 -4.62 -24.80
N PHE A 298 19.34 -5.01 -24.22
CA PHE A 298 20.30 -5.86 -24.91
C PHE A 298 19.76 -7.29 -25.15
N PHE A 299 18.98 -7.85 -24.21
CA PHE A 299 18.45 -9.21 -24.33
C PHE A 299 17.29 -9.32 -25.34
N ILE A 300 16.50 -8.26 -25.52
CA ILE A 300 15.40 -8.25 -26.50
C ILE A 300 15.93 -7.89 -27.90
N ARG A 301 16.92 -7.00 -28.01
CA ARG A 301 17.50 -6.60 -29.31
C ARG A 301 18.44 -7.65 -29.91
N SER A 302 19.14 -8.44 -29.08
CA SER A 302 19.98 -9.57 -29.53
C SER A 302 19.19 -10.78 -30.06
N SER A 303 17.86 -10.80 -29.90
CA SER A 303 16.99 -11.88 -30.40
C SER A 303 16.17 -11.45 -31.62
N MET A 304 16.28 -10.20 -32.08
CA MET A 304 15.57 -9.69 -33.26
C MET A 304 16.49 -9.43 -34.47
N TYR A 305 17.72 -9.92 -34.43
CA TYR A 305 18.59 -10.10 -35.60
C TYR A 305 19.12 -11.53 -35.64
#